data_AF-A0A537UP47-F1
#
_entry.id   AF-A0A537UP47-F1
#
_cell.length_a   1.000
_cell.length_b   1.000
_cell.length_c   1.000
_cell.angle_alpha   90.00
_cell.angle_beta   90.00
_cell.angle_gamma   90.00
#
_symmetry.space_group_name_H-M   'P 1'
#
loop_
_entity.id
_entity.type
_entity.pdbx_description
1 polymer ?
#
loop_
_entity_poly.entity_id
_entity_poly.type
_entity_poly.pdbx_seq_one_letter_code
_entity_poly.pdbx_strand_id
1 'polypeptide(L)' 'MQENEAVREARLRELASRLFFKLETRGARFALCRDVDVSQPVRHDHLTLDEVEDVLNTWKLRGPHGG' A
#
# COMPACT_ATOMS: atom_id res chain seq x y z
N MET A 1 22.75 -6.71 -6.06
CA MET A 1 21.43 -7.23 -6.47
C MET A 1 20.40 -6.15 -6.16
N GLN A 2 20.16 -5.22 -7.10
CA GLN A 2 19.18 -4.12 -6.95
C GLN A 2 17.87 -4.38 -7.74
N GLU A 3 17.81 -5.49 -8.48
CA GLU A 3 16.67 -5.88 -9.33
C GLU A 3 15.38 -6.19 -8.54
N ASN A 4 15.44 -6.22 -7.20
CA ASN A 4 14.32 -6.61 -6.35
C ASN A 4 13.42 -5.44 -5.92
N GLU A 5 13.92 -4.23 -5.72
CA GLU A 5 13.12 -3.14 -5.14
C GLU A 5 12.09 -2.58 -6.13
N ALA A 6 12.49 -2.36 -7.38
CA ALA A 6 11.55 -1.90 -8.42
C ALA A 6 10.47 -2.95 -8.71
N VAL A 7 10.82 -4.24 -8.69
CA VAL A 7 9.85 -5.34 -8.87
C VAL A 7 8.93 -5.45 -7.65
N ARG A 8 9.45 -5.29 -6.43
CA ARG A 8 8.64 -5.21 -5.20
C ARG A 8 7.69 -4.04 -5.26
N GLU A 9 8.16 -2.85 -5.62
CA GLU A 9 7.33 -1.66 -5.75
C GLU A 9 6.19 -1.86 -6.76
N ALA A 10 6.49 -2.39 -7.95
CA ALA A 10 5.48 -2.69 -8.96
C ALA A 10 4.41 -3.65 -8.42
N ARG A 11 4.83 -4.74 -7.77
CA ARG A 11 3.93 -5.71 -7.15
C ARG A 11 3.07 -5.08 -6.05
N LEU A 12 3.66 -4.24 -5.21
CA LEU A 12 2.94 -3.56 -4.13
C LEU A 12 1.98 -2.51 -4.67
N ARG A 13 2.32 -1.84 -5.75
CA ARG A 13 1.43 -0.91 -6.45
C ARG A 13 0.22 -1.63 -7.05
N GLU A 14 0.42 -2.81 -7.65
CA GLU A 14 -0.69 -3.65 -8.11
C GLU A 14 -1.57 -4.12 -6.94
N LEU A 15 -0.95 -4.55 -5.83
CA LEU A 15 -1.70 -4.97 -4.64
C LEU A 15 -2.49 -3.81 -4.02
N ALA A 16 -1.89 -2.61 -3.94
CA ALA A 16 -2.55 -1.40 -3.48
C ALA A 16 -3.79 -1.10 -4.34
N SER A 17 -3.64 -1.13 -5.67
CA SER A 17 -4.75 -0.92 -6.61
C SER A 17 -5.89 -1.91 -6.39
N ARG A 18 -5.58 -3.21 -6.22
CA ARG A 18 -6.57 -4.26 -5.93
C ARG A 18 -7.30 -4.07 -4.60
N LEU A 19 -6.68 -3.39 -3.64
CA LEU A 19 -7.24 -3.08 -2.32
C LEU A 19 -7.81 -1.65 -2.25
N PHE A 20 -7.97 -0.97 -3.39
CA PHE A 20 -8.45 0.40 -3.50
C PHE A 20 -7.57 1.45 -2.79
N PHE A 21 -6.30 1.12 -2.57
CA PHE A 21 -5.28 2.07 -2.12
C PHE A 21 -4.59 2.73 -3.30
N LYS A 22 -4.35 4.04 -3.17
CA LYS A 22 -3.43 4.82 -3.98
C LYS A 22 -2.06 4.81 -3.30
N LEU A 23 -1.06 4.27 -3.98
CA LEU A 23 0.34 4.34 -3.56
C LEU A 23 0.99 5.57 -4.21
N GLU A 24 1.43 6.51 -3.39
CA GLU A 24 2.15 7.71 -3.80
C GLU A 24 3.61 7.62 -3.35
N THR A 25 4.56 7.82 -4.26
CA THR A 25 5.99 7.89 -3.92
C THR A 25 6.36 9.34 -3.61
N ARG A 26 6.89 9.58 -2.41
CA ARG A 26 7.39 10.88 -1.93
C ARG A 26 8.89 10.79 -1.67
N GLY A 27 9.68 10.87 -2.74
CA GLY A 27 11.14 10.74 -2.68
C GLY A 27 11.56 9.32 -2.33
N ALA A 28 12.19 9.12 -1.16
CA ALA A 28 12.63 7.81 -0.67
C ALA A 28 11.57 7.05 0.14
N ARG A 29 10.36 7.62 0.26
CA ARG A 29 9.29 7.13 1.13
C ARG A 29 7.99 7.05 0.36
N PHE A 30 7.04 6.31 0.90
CA PHE A 30 5.76 6.00 0.28
C PHE A 30 4.61 6.46 1.15
N ALA A 31 3.49 6.78 0.52
CA ALA A 31 2.24 7.06 1.17
C ALA A 31 1.14 6.18 0.57
N LEU A 32 0.31 5.61 1.43
CA LEU A 32 -0.88 4.84 1.06
C LEU A 32 -2.11 5.63 1.45
N CYS A 33 -2.96 5.94 0.47
CA CYS A 33 -4.21 6.66 0.66
C CYS A 33 -5.36 5.80 0.17
N ARG A 34 -6.37 5.55 0.99
CA ARG A 34 -7.62 4.91 0.58
C ARG A 34 -8.81 5.74 1.05
N ASP A 35 -9.55 6.24 0.07
CA ASP A 35 -10.77 7.01 0.25
C ASP A 35 -12.03 6.24 -0.16
N VAL A 36 -11.88 5.09 -0.82
CA VAL A 36 -12.97 4.29 -1.41
C VAL A 36 -13.28 3.05 -0.56
N ASP A 37 -14.58 2.76 -0.38
CA ASP A 37 -15.08 1.55 0.29
C ASP A 37 -14.65 1.41 1.77
N VAL A 38 -14.37 2.54 2.44
CA VAL A 38 -14.05 2.59 3.88
C VAL A 38 -14.89 3.66 4.58
N SER A 39 -15.35 3.35 5.80
CA SER A 39 -16.13 4.31 6.60
C SER A 39 -15.30 5.51 7.06
N GLN A 40 -13.97 5.37 7.14
CA GLN A 40 -13.04 6.45 7.42
C GLN A 40 -11.88 6.40 6.42
N PRO A 41 -11.49 7.53 5.81
CA PRO A 41 -10.37 7.57 4.89
C PRO A 41 -9.09 7.13 5.61
N VAL A 42 -8.43 6.11 5.07
CA VAL A 42 -7.19 5.56 5.63
C VAL A 42 -6.02 6.20 4.92
N ARG A 43 -5.19 6.92 5.66
CA ARG A 43 -3.97 7.53 5.13
C ARG A 43 -2.78 7.11 5.98
N HIS A 44 -1.77 6.57 5.33
CA HIS A 44 -0.48 6.27 5.93
C HIS A 44 0.59 7.00 5.15
N ASP A 45 1.33 7.88 5.81
CA ASP A 45 2.41 8.66 5.21
C ASP A 45 3.77 8.16 5.72
N HIS A 46 4.82 8.47 4.95
CA HIS A 46 6.22 8.25 5.35
C HIS A 46 6.63 6.76 5.53
N LEU A 47 5.95 5.86 4.82
CA LEU A 47 6.20 4.42 4.84
C LEU A 47 7.43 4.03 4.03
N THR A 48 8.10 2.96 4.43
CA THR A 48 9.02 2.19 3.59
C THR A 48 8.27 1.17 2.73
N LEU A 49 8.93 0.58 1.73
CA LEU A 49 8.37 -0.53 0.94
C LEU A 49 7.92 -1.71 1.82
N ASP A 50 8.66 -1.98 2.90
CA ASP A 50 8.34 -3.08 3.81
C ASP A 50 7.08 -2.78 4.64
N GLU A 51 6.95 -1.55 5.14
CA GLU A 51 5.74 -1.10 5.84
C GLU A 51 4.52 -1.02 4.91
N VAL A 52 4.71 -0.61 3.64
CA VAL A 52 3.66 -0.68 2.61
C VAL A 52 3.19 -2.12 2.43
N GLU A 53 4.11 -3.07 2.35
CA GLU A 53 3.79 -4.49 2.21
C GLU A 53 3.01 -5.03 3.42
N ASP A 54 3.42 -4.67 4.64
CA ASP A 54 2.76 -5.10 5.87
C ASP A 54 1.32 -4.55 5.97
N VAL A 55 1.14 -3.26 5.68
CA VAL A 55 -0.19 -2.63 5.65
C VAL A 55 -1.07 -3.35 4.62
N LEU A 56 -0.61 -3.48 3.38
CA LEU A 56 -1.40 -4.12 2.32
C LEU A 56 -1.70 -5.59 2.62
N ASN A 57 -0.77 -6.34 3.22
CA ASN A 57 -1.02 -7.72 3.64
C ASN A 57 -2.05 -7.79 4.78
N THR A 58 -1.98 -6.88 5.75
CA THR A 58 -2.96 -6.80 6.84
C THR A 58 -4.37 -6.57 6.29
N TRP A 59 -4.52 -5.65 5.33
CA TRP A 59 -5.79 -5.40 4.65
C TRP A 59 -6.25 -6.58 3.79
N LYS A 60 -5.33 -7.25 3.09
CA LYS A 60 -5.62 -8.47 2.34
C LYS A 60 -6.17 -9.58 3.24
N LEU A 61 -5.60 -9.75 4.43
CA LEU A 61 -6.03 -10.77 5.41
C LEU A 61 -7.38 -10.43 6.06
N ARG A 62 -7.64 -9.14 6.30
CA ARG A 62 -8.91 -8.66 6.85
C ARG A 62 -10.04 -8.58 5.82
N GLY A 63 -9.70 -8.69 4.53
CA GLY A 63 -10.63 -8.50 3.43
C GLY A 63 -10.78 -7.03 3.03
N PRO A 64 -11.30 -6.75 1.81
CA PRO A 64 -11.36 -5.41 1.25
C PRO A 64 -12.17 -4.43 2.12
N HIS A 65 -13.10 -4.90 2.96
CA HIS A 65 -13.89 -4.02 3.81
C HIS A 65 -13.17 -3.55 5.08
N GLY A 66 -12.03 -4.16 5.45
CA GLY A 66 -11.45 -4.00 6.78
C GLY A 66 -12.37 -4.64 7.82
N GLY A 67 -11.85 -5.56 8.61
CA GLY A 67 -12.64 -6.22 9.66
C GLY A 67 -13.29 -5.24 10.64
#